data_AF-A0AAV7GV53-F1
#
_entry.id   AF-A0AAV7GV53-F1
#
_cell.length_a   1.000
_cell.length_b   1.000
_cell.length_c   1.000
_cell.angle_alpha   90.00
_cell.angle_beta   90.00
_cell.angle_gamma   90.00
#
_symmetry.space_group_name_H-M   'P 1'
#
loop_
_entity.id
_entity.type
_entity.pdbx_description
1 polymer ?
#
loop_
_entity_poly.entity_id
_entity_poly.type
_entity_poly.pdbx_seq_one_letter_code
_entity_poly.pdbx_strand_id
1 'polypeptide(L)'
;MRAASAAVRVGLRAGRAGSGRSAGSRAGGGQARAGLRATGQSFQTGFRVDLATRRASESIRKAYDQKCNQLRHQFAKGMSPQVIDKTRATVKDLHSRVRVMIKAVDSISRRIEKLRDEELQPQLAELVQGYCSAFC
;
A
#
# COMPACT_ATOMS: atom_id res chain seq x y z
N MET A 1 29.29 15.48 -35.04
CA MET A 1 29.47 16.83 -34.48
C MET A 1 29.72 16.71 -32.99
N ARG A 2 30.84 17.25 -32.52
CA ARG A 2 31.29 17.23 -31.12
C ARG A 2 30.69 18.43 -30.38
N ALA A 3 30.17 18.22 -29.19
CA ALA A 3 30.14 19.23 -28.14
C ALA A 3 30.18 18.52 -26.78
N ALA A 4 31.38 18.43 -26.23
CA ALA A 4 31.61 18.18 -24.82
C ALA A 4 31.38 19.51 -24.08
N SER A 5 30.69 19.49 -22.95
CA SER A 5 30.73 20.59 -21.99
C SER A 5 30.91 20.02 -20.59
N ALA A 6 32.13 20.21 -20.10
CA ALA A 6 32.55 19.97 -18.74
C ALA A 6 32.08 21.13 -17.86
N ALA A 7 31.41 20.83 -16.74
CA ALA A 7 31.19 21.80 -15.68
C ALA A 7 32.17 21.53 -14.53
N VAL A 8 32.87 22.61 -14.19
CA VAL A 8 34.00 22.74 -13.27
C VAL A 8 33.62 22.40 -11.83
N ARG A 9 34.52 21.67 -11.15
CA ARG A 9 34.53 21.52 -9.69
C ARG A 9 34.95 22.84 -9.05
N VAL A 10 34.15 23.36 -8.12
CA VAL A 10 34.62 24.32 -7.11
C VAL A 10 34.42 23.68 -5.74
N GLY A 11 35.54 23.38 -5.08
CA GLY A 11 35.56 22.98 -3.69
C GLY A 11 35.43 24.19 -2.77
N LEU A 12 34.62 24.06 -1.72
CA LEU A 12 34.65 24.94 -0.56
C LEU A 12 34.87 24.08 0.68
N ARG A 13 36.01 24.32 1.32
CA ARG A 13 36.47 23.69 2.55
C ARG A 13 36.49 24.78 3.64
N ALA A 14 36.30 24.31 4.87
CA ALA A 14 36.70 24.90 6.15
C ALA A 14 35.65 25.69 6.96
N GLY A 15 35.61 25.38 8.25
CA GLY A 15 34.91 26.16 9.28
C GLY A 15 34.62 25.37 10.56
N ARG A 16 35.66 24.96 11.30
CA ARG A 16 35.55 24.43 12.68
C ARG A 16 35.64 25.62 13.64
N ALA A 17 34.64 25.81 14.51
CA ALA A 17 34.67 26.63 15.74
C ALA A 17 33.43 26.21 16.55
N GLY A 18 33.37 26.07 17.86
CA GLY A 18 34.23 26.37 18.98
C GLY A 18 33.36 26.17 20.24
N SER A 19 33.93 25.68 21.33
CA SER A 19 33.22 25.36 22.57
C SER A 19 32.71 26.60 23.30
N GLY A 20 31.46 26.55 23.80
CA GLY A 20 30.95 27.41 24.86
C GLY A 20 30.11 26.60 25.84
N ARG A 21 30.63 26.39 27.06
CA ARG A 21 29.86 25.92 28.22
C ARG A 21 29.32 27.14 28.94
N SER A 22 28.03 27.13 29.25
CA SER A 22 27.49 27.91 30.37
C SER A 22 26.29 27.18 30.95
N ALA A 23 26.36 26.93 32.24
CA ALA A 23 25.36 26.28 33.05
C ALA A 23 24.17 27.21 33.31
N GLY A 24 22.96 26.64 33.29
CA GLY A 24 21.71 27.28 33.70
C GLY A 24 20.80 26.22 34.31
N SER A 25 20.42 26.43 35.56
CA SER A 25 19.79 25.45 36.46
C SER A 25 18.26 25.51 36.40
N ARG A 26 17.64 24.33 36.61
CA ARG A 26 16.30 24.08 37.19
C ARG A 26 15.03 24.64 36.51
N ALA A 27 14.24 23.72 35.96
CA ALA A 27 12.80 23.49 36.26
C ALA A 27 12.45 22.14 35.56
N GLY A 28 11.99 21.09 36.22
CA GLY A 28 10.68 21.03 36.87
C GLY A 28 9.59 20.81 35.82
N GLY A 29 9.12 19.57 35.64
CA GLY A 29 7.80 19.30 35.03
C GLY A 29 7.75 18.25 33.91
N GLY A 30 6.81 17.31 34.07
CA GLY A 30 6.04 16.70 32.98
C GLY A 30 6.75 15.62 32.16
N GLN A 31 6.65 14.35 32.55
CA GLN A 31 5.65 13.42 32.02
C GLN A 31 5.52 13.41 30.49
N ALA A 32 6.04 12.32 29.91
CA ALA A 32 5.34 11.46 28.97
C ALA A 32 4.57 12.17 27.84
N ARG A 33 5.28 12.59 26.79
CA ARG A 33 4.66 12.83 25.47
C ARG A 33 5.51 12.27 24.34
N ALA A 34 5.65 10.95 24.31
CA ALA A 34 6.16 10.22 23.14
C ALA A 34 5.37 8.93 22.95
N GLY A 35 4.04 9.02 22.80
CA GLY A 35 3.17 7.83 22.69
C GLY A 35 2.06 7.87 21.63
N LEU A 36 1.73 9.02 21.04
CA LEU A 36 0.53 9.15 20.19
C LEU A 36 0.83 9.67 18.77
N ARG A 37 1.84 9.11 18.09
CA ARG A 37 1.96 9.24 16.61
C ARG A 37 1.96 7.90 15.87
N ALA A 38 2.12 6.78 16.58
CA ALA A 38 2.24 5.47 15.95
C ALA A 38 0.90 4.83 15.57
N THR A 39 -0.20 5.14 16.27
CA THR A 39 -1.51 4.49 16.07
C THR A 39 -2.31 5.00 14.88
N GLY A 40 -2.03 6.21 14.38
CA GLY A 40 -2.70 6.77 13.19
C GLY A 40 -2.09 6.33 11.86
N GLN A 41 -0.80 5.97 11.83
CA GLN A 41 -0.10 5.60 10.59
C GLN A 41 -0.42 4.17 10.14
N SER A 42 -0.71 3.27 11.06
CA SER A 42 -1.12 1.88 10.79
C SER A 42 -2.55 1.77 10.24
N PHE A 43 -3.44 2.69 10.61
CA PHE A 43 -4.82 2.71 10.09
C PHE A 43 -4.87 3.22 8.64
N GLN A 44 -4.06 4.23 8.30
CA GLN A 44 -3.96 4.74 6.92
C GLN A 44 -3.30 3.76 5.95
N THR A 45 -2.36 2.93 6.41
CA THR A 45 -1.73 1.92 5.55
C THR A 45 -2.68 0.77 5.23
N GLY A 46 -3.54 0.32 6.16
CA GLY A 46 -4.55 -0.72 5.91
C GLY A 46 -5.47 -0.39 4.72
N PHE A 47 -6.11 0.79 4.75
CA PHE A 47 -7.04 1.20 3.70
C PHE A 47 -6.38 1.38 2.31
N ARG A 48 -5.09 1.77 2.28
CA ARG A 48 -4.33 1.90 1.01
C ARG A 48 -3.95 0.54 0.42
N VAL A 49 -3.67 -0.46 1.26
CA VAL A 49 -3.31 -1.82 0.81
C VAL A 49 -4.50 -2.51 0.16
N ASP A 50 -5.72 -2.28 0.64
CA ASP A 50 -6.94 -2.85 0.05
C ASP A 50 -7.22 -2.33 -1.35
N LEU A 51 -7.12 -1.01 -1.53
CA LEU A 51 -7.35 -0.39 -2.83
C LEU A 51 -6.31 -0.82 -3.87
N ALA A 52 -5.04 -0.95 -3.46
CA ALA A 52 -3.98 -1.44 -4.32
C ALA A 52 -4.21 -2.91 -4.74
N THR A 53 -4.58 -3.77 -3.78
CA THR A 53 -4.87 -5.19 -4.02
C THR A 53 -6.07 -5.37 -4.95
N ARG A 54 -7.14 -4.59 -4.74
CA ARG A 54 -8.34 -4.62 -5.59
C ARG A 54 -8.08 -4.13 -7.01
N ARG A 55 -7.27 -3.07 -7.17
CA ARG A 55 -6.87 -2.57 -8.49
C ARG A 55 -6.01 -3.58 -9.25
N ALA A 56 -5.09 -4.25 -8.55
CA ALA A 56 -4.28 -5.31 -9.15
C ALA A 56 -5.13 -6.49 -9.62
N SER A 57 -6.10 -6.95 -8.80
CA SER A 57 -6.99 -8.04 -9.19
C SER A 57 -7.89 -7.69 -10.39
N GLU A 58 -8.43 -6.46 -10.43
CA GLU A 58 -9.19 -5.95 -11.57
C GLU A 58 -8.35 -5.91 -12.87
N SER A 59 -7.07 -5.53 -12.78
CA SER A 59 -6.19 -5.50 -13.96
C SER A 59 -5.97 -6.89 -14.57
N ILE A 60 -5.78 -7.92 -13.74
CA ILE A 60 -5.59 -9.31 -14.19
C ILE A 60 -6.88 -9.84 -14.82
N ARG A 61 -8.04 -9.51 -14.24
CA ARG A 61 -9.34 -9.87 -14.80
C ARG A 61 -9.56 -9.24 -16.17
N LYS A 62 -9.26 -7.95 -16.35
CA LYS A 62 -9.34 -7.28 -17.66
C LYS A 62 -8.44 -7.96 -18.70
N ALA A 63 -7.22 -8.34 -18.32
CA ALA A 63 -6.31 -9.06 -19.20
C ALA A 63 -6.86 -10.44 -19.60
N TYR A 64 -7.48 -11.17 -18.66
CA TYR A 64 -8.16 -12.43 -18.94
C TYR A 64 -9.29 -12.26 -19.96
N ASP A 65 -10.18 -11.28 -19.74
CA ASP A 65 -11.32 -11.03 -20.63
C ASP A 65 -10.86 -10.66 -22.05
N GLN A 66 -9.82 -9.82 -22.17
CA GLN A 66 -9.20 -9.47 -23.45
C GLN A 66 -8.64 -10.70 -24.17
N LYS A 67 -7.96 -11.60 -23.44
CA LYS A 67 -7.41 -12.83 -24.02
C LYS A 67 -8.49 -13.82 -24.45
N CYS A 68 -9.59 -13.91 -23.71
CA CYS A 68 -10.75 -14.69 -24.13
C CYS A 68 -11.38 -14.14 -25.41
N ASN A 69 -11.48 -12.82 -25.55
CA ASN A 69 -11.97 -12.18 -26.79
C ASN A 69 -11.02 -12.45 -27.95
N GLN A 70 -9.71 -12.31 -27.72
CA GLN A 70 -8.69 -12.63 -28.72
C GLN A 70 -8.79 -14.08 -29.19
N LEU A 71 -8.96 -15.02 -28.26
CA LEU A 71 -9.11 -16.45 -28.58
C LEU A 71 -10.35 -16.71 -29.45
N ARG A 72 -11.50 -16.10 -29.10
CA ARG A 72 -12.73 -16.19 -29.91
C ARG A 72 -12.52 -15.67 -31.33
N HIS A 73 -11.83 -14.55 -31.50
CA HIS A 73 -11.52 -14.01 -32.82
C HIS A 73 -10.55 -14.90 -33.62
N GLN A 74 -9.57 -15.53 -32.97
CA GLN A 74 -8.66 -16.46 -33.65
C GLN A 74 -9.38 -17.70 -34.15
N PHE A 75 -10.31 -18.26 -33.37
CA PHE A 75 -11.17 -19.35 -33.80
C PHE A 75 -12.06 -18.96 -34.99
N ALA A 76 -12.71 -17.79 -34.91
CA ALA A 76 -13.57 -17.30 -35.99
C ALA A 76 -12.83 -17.05 -37.31
N LYS A 77 -11.55 -16.64 -37.24
CA LYS A 77 -10.70 -16.39 -38.41
C LYS A 77 -9.98 -17.64 -38.93
N GLY A 78 -10.12 -18.80 -38.28
CA GLY A 78 -9.42 -20.03 -38.68
C GLY A 78 -7.89 -19.90 -38.59
N MET A 79 -7.38 -19.21 -37.56
CA MET A 79 -5.93 -19.06 -37.34
C MET A 79 -5.27 -20.43 -37.14
N SER A 80 -3.95 -20.49 -37.35
CA SER A 80 -3.21 -21.75 -37.18
C SER A 80 -3.35 -22.33 -35.76
N PRO A 81 -3.45 -23.66 -35.61
CA PRO A 81 -3.70 -24.31 -34.33
C PRO A 81 -2.63 -23.97 -33.28
N GLN A 82 -1.37 -23.82 -33.70
CA GLN A 82 -0.27 -23.42 -32.82
C GLN A 82 -0.48 -22.03 -32.17
N VAL A 83 -1.10 -21.08 -32.88
CA VAL A 83 -1.39 -19.74 -32.33
C VAL A 83 -2.55 -19.78 -31.35
N ILE A 84 -3.55 -20.61 -31.65
CA ILE A 84 -4.71 -20.85 -30.79
C ILE A 84 -4.28 -21.52 -29.48
N ASP A 85 -3.43 -22.55 -29.55
CA ASP A 85 -2.95 -23.28 -28.38
C ASP A 85 -2.10 -22.40 -27.45
N LYS A 86 -1.22 -21.56 -28.01
CA LYS A 86 -0.48 -20.55 -27.24
C LYS A 86 -1.42 -19.61 -26.48
N THR A 87 -2.44 -19.11 -27.16
CA THR A 87 -3.42 -18.20 -26.55
C THR A 87 -4.25 -18.91 -25.48
N ARG A 88 -4.62 -20.17 -25.69
CA ARG A 88 -5.34 -21.02 -24.74
C ARG A 88 -4.54 -21.29 -23.48
N ALA A 89 -3.22 -21.51 -23.60
CA ALA A 89 -2.32 -21.64 -22.46
C ALA A 89 -2.29 -20.36 -21.62
N THR A 90 -2.18 -19.18 -22.24
CA THR A 90 -2.24 -17.89 -21.52
C THR A 90 -3.58 -17.68 -20.82
N VAL A 91 -4.70 -18.03 -21.47
CA VAL A 91 -6.04 -17.94 -20.86
C VAL A 91 -6.14 -18.84 -19.62
N LYS A 92 -5.61 -20.08 -19.67
CA LYS A 92 -5.60 -21.00 -18.51
C LYS A 92 -4.75 -20.48 -17.34
N ASP A 93 -3.58 -19.90 -17.63
CA ASP A 93 -2.73 -19.28 -16.61
C ASP A 93 -3.46 -18.11 -15.93
N LEU A 94 -3.96 -17.16 -16.73
CA LEU A 94 -4.69 -16.01 -16.23
C LEU A 94 -5.94 -16.41 -15.44
N HIS A 95 -6.67 -17.44 -15.86
CA HIS A 95 -7.82 -17.97 -15.12
C HIS A 95 -7.42 -18.46 -13.73
N SER A 96 -6.34 -19.23 -13.63
CA SER A 96 -5.82 -19.72 -12.35
C SER A 96 -5.46 -18.55 -11.43
N ARG A 97 -4.81 -17.52 -11.98
CA ARG A 97 -4.46 -16.30 -11.23
C ARG A 97 -5.68 -15.52 -10.75
N VAL A 98 -6.68 -15.31 -11.60
CA VAL A 98 -7.94 -14.66 -11.21
C VAL A 98 -8.60 -15.40 -10.04
N ARG A 99 -8.67 -16.73 -10.10
CA ARG A 99 -9.27 -17.56 -9.03
C ARG A 99 -8.55 -17.39 -7.69
N VAL A 100 -7.21 -17.39 -7.69
CA VAL A 100 -6.43 -17.19 -6.46
C VAL A 100 -6.62 -15.78 -5.92
N MET A 101 -6.65 -14.77 -6.79
CA MET A 101 -6.84 -13.37 -6.38
C MET A 101 -8.22 -13.11 -5.76
N ILE A 102 -9.28 -13.72 -6.28
CA ILE A 102 -10.63 -13.61 -5.69
C ILE A 102 -10.59 -14.10 -4.23
N LYS A 103 -10.02 -15.29 -4.01
CA LYS A 103 -9.90 -15.85 -2.65
C LYS A 103 -9.05 -14.98 -1.72
N ALA A 104 -7.96 -14.41 -2.23
CA ALA A 104 -7.10 -13.53 -1.46
C ALA A 104 -7.83 -12.25 -1.04
N VAL A 105 -8.53 -11.59 -1.97
CA VAL A 105 -9.33 -10.40 -1.68
C VAL A 105 -10.42 -10.72 -0.67
N ASP A 106 -11.17 -11.81 -0.84
CA ASP A 106 -12.21 -12.21 0.11
C ASP A 106 -11.66 -12.47 1.52
N SER A 107 -10.49 -13.12 1.61
CA SER A 107 -9.84 -13.39 2.90
C SER A 107 -9.37 -12.11 3.58
N ILE A 108 -8.86 -11.16 2.82
CA ILE A 108 -8.40 -9.86 3.34
C ILE A 108 -9.61 -9.06 3.82
N SER A 109 -10.65 -8.95 2.99
CA SER A 109 -11.89 -8.24 3.34
C SER A 109 -12.50 -8.74 4.65
N ARG A 110 -12.64 -10.06 4.80
CA ARG A 110 -13.17 -10.65 6.05
C ARG A 110 -12.30 -10.33 7.27
N ARG A 111 -10.98 -10.28 7.10
CA ARG A 111 -10.08 -9.94 8.21
C ARG A 111 -10.22 -8.48 8.62
N ILE A 112 -10.47 -7.58 7.67
CA ILE A 112 -10.72 -6.15 7.95
C ILE A 112 -12.06 -5.96 8.64
N GLU A 113 -13.10 -6.66 8.19
CA GLU A 113 -14.42 -6.63 8.82
C GLU A 113 -14.32 -7.04 10.29
N LYS A 114 -13.61 -8.14 10.59
CA LYS A 114 -13.34 -8.56 11.96
C LYS A 114 -12.59 -7.52 12.78
N LEU A 115 -11.50 -6.97 12.26
CA LEU A 115 -10.73 -5.94 12.98
C LEU A 115 -11.59 -4.71 13.30
N ARG A 116 -12.50 -4.33 12.39
CA ARG A 116 -13.41 -3.21 12.61
C ARG A 116 -14.44 -3.51 13.69
N ASP A 117 -15.07 -4.67 13.62
CA ASP A 117 -16.24 -4.99 14.44
C ASP A 117 -15.82 -5.53 15.83
N GLU A 118 -14.72 -6.30 15.91
CA GLU A 118 -14.26 -6.92 17.16
C GLU A 118 -13.23 -6.09 17.94
N GLU A 119 -12.45 -5.21 17.29
CA GLU A 119 -11.42 -4.43 17.96
C GLU A 119 -11.71 -2.92 17.96
N LEU A 120 -12.03 -2.35 16.80
CA LEU A 120 -12.16 -0.90 16.67
C LEU A 120 -13.44 -0.36 17.32
N GLN A 121 -14.57 -1.05 17.10
CA GLN A 121 -15.86 -0.68 17.63
C GLN A 121 -15.92 -0.67 19.18
N PRO A 122 -15.44 -1.70 19.91
CA PRO A 122 -15.43 -1.64 21.38
C PRO A 122 -14.49 -0.57 21.92
N GLN A 123 -13.33 -0.33 21.30
CA GLN A 123 -12.43 0.75 21.71
C GLN A 123 -13.10 2.13 21.59
N LEU A 124 -13.87 2.35 20.52
CA LEU A 124 -14.66 3.56 20.35
C LEU A 124 -15.77 3.68 21.40
N ALA A 125 -16.44 2.58 21.73
CA ALA A 125 -17.51 2.56 22.72
C ALA A 125 -16.99 2.87 24.14
N GLU A 126 -15.91 2.23 24.57
CA GLU A 126 -15.26 2.49 25.86
C GLU A 126 -14.80 3.94 25.97
N LEU A 127 -14.25 4.48 24.88
CA LEU A 127 -13.79 5.85 24.82
C LEU A 127 -14.95 6.84 25.03
N VAL A 128 -16.06 6.66 24.31
CA VAL A 128 -17.27 7.51 24.47
C VAL A 128 -17.84 7.40 25.88
N GLN A 129 -17.89 6.18 26.44
CA GLN A 129 -18.39 5.96 27.79
C GLN A 129 -17.54 6.67 28.84
N GLY A 130 -16.21 6.63 28.70
CA GLY A 130 -15.28 7.35 29.58
C GLY A 130 -15.42 8.87 29.52
N TYR A 131 -15.72 9.44 28.35
CA TYR A 131 -16.00 10.87 28.23
C TYR A 131 -17.34 11.27 28.85
N CYS A 132 -18.40 10.45 28.67
CA CYS A 132 -19.69 10.68 29.32
C CYS A 132 -19.60 10.58 30.85
N SER A 133 -18.84 9.61 31.39
CA SER A 133 -18.69 9.46 32.85
C SER A 133 -17.81 10.53 33.48
N ALA A 134 -16.92 11.17 32.71
CA ALA A 134 -16.09 12.28 33.19
C ALA A 134 -16.78 13.66 33.16
N PHE A 135 -17.93 13.78 32.48
CA PHE A 135 -18.68 15.05 32.32
C PHE A 135 -20.06 15.06 33.00
N CYS A 136 -20.45 13.97 33.67
CA CYS A 136 -21.62 13.90 34.55
C CYS A 136 -21.20 14.08 36.01
#